data_AF-A0A962G3M1-F1
#
_entry.id   AF-A0A962G3M1-F1
#
_cell.length_a   1.000
_cell.length_b   1.000
_cell.length_c   1.000
_cell.angle_alpha   90.00
_cell.angle_beta   90.00
_cell.angle_gamma   90.00
#
_symmetry.space_group_name_H-M   'P 1'
#
loop_
_entity.id
_entity.type
_entity.pdbx_description
1 polymer ?
#
loop_
_entity_poly.entity_id
_entity_poly.type
_entity_poly.pdbx_seq_one_letter_code
_entity_poly.pdbx_strand_id
1 'polypeptide(L)'
;MQSNWRHHLSEATQPLNLAAYAAWAVVAWESDARMQGAPEEWRWITRLALLAFLLCFVVATATEHTLNGVRFAIVAITMATCALLASAYRPAGTGPILLVLLAAVLAVRFNLRELLLSLIAINAVYLSLLYLQTDYSLRGLAITGLAYMSFQAFAALVMRNTQRAETMSEELRAANAELLTSRTLLAES
;
A
#
# COMPACT_ATOMS: atom_id res chain seq x y z
N MET A 1 5.59 29.40 -1.20
CA MET A 1 4.67 28.37 -0.66
C MET A 1 3.63 27.83 -1.66
N GLN A 2 3.58 28.26 -2.93
CA GLN A 2 2.59 27.77 -3.91
C GLN A 2 3.09 26.61 -4.83
N SER A 3 4.35 26.16 -4.68
CA SER A 3 4.96 25.13 -5.54
C SER A 3 4.65 23.68 -5.13
N ASN A 4 4.54 23.38 -3.83
CA ASN A 4 4.42 21.98 -3.35
C ASN A 4 3.09 21.29 -3.70
N TRP A 5 1.97 22.01 -3.70
CA TRP A 5 0.65 21.39 -3.84
C TRP A 5 0.41 20.73 -5.22
N ARG A 6 0.99 21.30 -6.28
CA ARG A 6 0.88 20.74 -7.62
C ARG A 6 1.67 19.43 -7.77
N HIS A 7 2.82 19.32 -7.11
CA HIS A 7 3.64 18.10 -7.12
C HIS A 7 2.93 16.95 -6.39
N HIS A 8 2.39 17.23 -5.20
CA HIS A 8 1.62 16.25 -4.43
C HIS A 8 0.34 15.79 -5.15
N LEU A 9 -0.33 16.70 -5.88
CA LEU A 9 -1.49 16.35 -6.69
C LEU A 9 -1.11 15.49 -7.90
N SER A 10 0.03 15.76 -8.56
CA SER A 10 0.49 14.92 -9.67
C SER A 10 0.87 13.51 -9.21
N GLU A 11 1.49 13.38 -8.02
CA GLU A 11 1.79 12.09 -7.40
C GLU A 11 0.51 11.32 -7.05
N ALA A 12 -0.50 11.99 -6.48
CA ALA A 12 -1.80 11.37 -6.19
C ALA A 12 -2.53 10.88 -7.46
N THR A 13 -2.30 11.50 -8.61
CA THR A 13 -2.90 11.10 -9.89
C THR A 13 -2.07 10.11 -10.71
N GLN A 14 -0.96 9.60 -10.18
CA GLN A 14 -0.20 8.56 -10.87
C GLN A 14 -1.10 7.34 -11.16
N PRO A 15 -0.93 6.68 -12.32
CA PRO A 15 -1.76 5.53 -12.71
C PRO A 15 -1.85 4.44 -11.63
N LEU A 16 -0.76 4.25 -10.89
CA LEU A 16 -0.68 3.29 -9.79
C LEU A 16 -1.58 3.68 -8.60
N ASN A 17 -1.62 4.96 -8.24
CA ASN A 17 -2.47 5.47 -7.17
C ASN A 17 -3.96 5.44 -7.57
N LEU A 18 -4.28 5.71 -8.83
CA LEU A 18 -5.64 5.56 -9.35
C LEU A 18 -6.14 4.10 -9.26
N ALA A 19 -5.27 3.13 -9.58
CA ALA A 19 -5.59 1.72 -9.43
C ALA A 19 -5.81 1.35 -7.94
N ALA A 20 -4.98 1.89 -7.03
CA ALA A 20 -5.14 1.69 -5.60
C ALA A 20 -6.45 2.29 -5.05
N TYR A 21 -6.86 3.48 -5.51
CA TYR A 21 -8.12 4.10 -5.13
C TYR A 21 -9.33 3.30 -5.64
N ALA A 22 -9.26 2.79 -6.87
CA ALA A 22 -10.29 1.91 -7.41
C ALA A 22 -10.40 0.61 -6.59
N ALA A 23 -9.27 -0.01 -6.25
CA ALA A 23 -9.24 -1.21 -5.41
C ALA A 23 -9.84 -0.94 -4.02
N TRP A 24 -9.47 0.19 -3.39
CA TRP A 24 -10.05 0.61 -2.11
C TRP A 24 -11.56 0.85 -2.22
N ALA A 25 -12.04 1.50 -3.29
CA ALA A 25 -13.46 1.79 -3.46
C ALA A 25 -14.29 0.49 -3.56
N VAL A 26 -13.76 -0.54 -4.24
CA VAL A 26 -14.39 -1.87 -4.30
C VAL A 26 -14.44 -2.51 -2.91
N VAL A 27 -13.35 -2.44 -2.13
CA VAL A 27 -13.34 -2.95 -0.75
C VAL A 27 -14.35 -2.22 0.13
N ALA A 28 -14.43 -0.90 0.02
CA ALA A 28 -15.37 -0.10 0.78
C ALA A 28 -16.83 -0.44 0.43
N TRP A 29 -17.12 -0.64 -0.85
CA TRP A 29 -18.43 -1.06 -1.32
C TRP A 29 -18.82 -2.46 -0.82
N GLU A 30 -17.93 -3.44 -0.95
CA GLU A 30 -18.17 -4.82 -0.48
C GLU A 30 -18.32 -4.85 1.06
N SER A 31 -17.49 -4.08 1.77
CA SER A 31 -17.57 -3.97 3.23
C SER A 31 -18.90 -3.40 3.68
N ASP A 32 -19.40 -2.32 3.05
CA ASP A 32 -20.70 -1.74 3.39
C ASP A 32 -21.86 -2.72 3.12
N ALA A 33 -21.81 -3.45 2.00
CA ALA A 33 -22.80 -4.48 1.67
C ALA A 33 -22.83 -5.62 2.71
N ARG A 34 -21.67 -6.09 3.19
CA ARG A 34 -21.59 -7.17 4.19
C ARG A 34 -21.96 -6.73 5.60
N MET A 35 -21.84 -5.43 5.87
CA MET A 35 -22.20 -4.81 7.13
C MET A 35 -23.70 -4.47 7.23
N GLN A 36 -24.48 -4.78 6.21
CA GLN A 36 -25.95 -4.74 6.31
C GLN A 36 -26.41 -5.73 7.39
N GLY A 37 -27.16 -5.23 8.37
CA GLY A 37 -27.62 -5.98 9.54
C GLY A 37 -26.61 -6.11 10.68
N ALA A 38 -25.40 -5.52 10.58
CA ALA A 38 -24.47 -5.40 11.70
C ALA A 38 -24.92 -4.27 12.66
N PRO A 39 -24.53 -4.31 13.95
CA PRO A 39 -24.73 -3.20 14.88
C PRO A 39 -24.16 -1.90 14.33
N GLU A 40 -24.85 -0.79 14.58
CA GLU A 40 -24.47 0.53 14.03
C GLU A 40 -23.04 0.95 14.41
N GLU A 41 -22.61 0.62 15.63
CA GLU A 41 -21.25 0.87 16.11
C GLU A 41 -20.18 0.26 15.19
N TRP A 42 -20.34 -1.03 14.85
CA TRP A 42 -19.41 -1.74 13.97
C TRP A 42 -19.42 -1.19 12.54
N ARG A 43 -20.58 -0.74 12.05
CA ARG A 43 -20.67 -0.09 10.73
C ARG A 43 -19.84 1.18 10.68
N TRP A 44 -19.96 2.03 11.70
CA TRP A 44 -19.18 3.27 11.78
C TRP A 44 -17.69 3.01 11.99
N ILE A 45 -17.33 2.06 12.87
CA ILE A 45 -15.93 1.66 13.09
C ILE A 45 -15.28 1.21 11.78
N THR A 46 -15.94 0.33 11.01
CA THR A 46 -15.41 -0.15 9.72
C THR A 46 -15.25 0.98 8.71
N ARG A 47 -16.24 1.87 8.59
CA ARG A 47 -16.16 3.04 7.68
C ARG A 47 -15.03 3.98 8.06
N LEU A 48 -14.91 4.30 9.36
CA LEU A 48 -13.83 5.14 9.87
C LEU A 48 -12.46 4.48 9.67
N ALA A 49 -12.35 3.17 9.87
CA ALA A 49 -11.13 2.43 9.61
C ALA A 49 -10.74 2.47 8.11
N LEU A 50 -11.70 2.28 7.20
CA LEU A 50 -11.45 2.35 5.77
C LEU A 50 -11.06 3.76 5.30
N LEU A 51 -11.71 4.79 5.84
CA LEU A 51 -11.35 6.19 5.57
C LEU A 51 -9.98 6.54 6.13
N ALA A 52 -9.68 6.15 7.38
CA ALA A 52 -8.37 6.34 7.98
C ALA A 52 -7.27 5.61 7.20
N PHE A 53 -7.53 4.39 6.74
CA PHE A 53 -6.64 3.66 5.86
C PHE A 53 -6.35 4.43 4.58
N LEU A 54 -7.38 4.96 3.91
CA LEU A 54 -7.22 5.73 2.67
C LEU A 54 -6.40 7.01 2.91
N LEU A 55 -6.69 7.74 3.98
CA LEU A 55 -5.95 8.95 4.34
C LEU A 55 -4.48 8.63 4.61
N CYS A 56 -4.20 7.57 5.38
CA CYS A 56 -2.84 7.12 5.63
C CYS A 56 -2.14 6.67 4.34
N PHE A 57 -2.83 5.98 3.43
CA PHE A 57 -2.31 5.59 2.13
C PHE A 57 -1.92 6.81 1.29
N VAL A 58 -2.82 7.80 1.18
CA VAL A 58 -2.56 9.06 0.46
C VAL A 58 -1.38 9.80 1.09
N VAL A 59 -1.30 9.87 2.42
CA VAL A 59 -0.15 10.49 3.10
C VAL A 59 1.13 9.71 2.79
N ALA A 60 1.12 8.38 2.90
CA ALA A 60 2.29 7.56 2.66
C ALA A 60 2.85 7.72 1.25
N THR A 61 1.99 7.82 0.23
CA THR A 61 2.40 7.97 -1.17
C THR A 61 2.75 9.42 -1.51
N ALA A 62 1.98 10.41 -1.08
CA ALA A 62 2.25 11.82 -1.39
C ALA A 62 3.43 12.43 -0.59
N THR A 63 3.85 11.78 0.50
CA THR A 63 4.98 12.24 1.33
C THR A 63 6.10 11.22 1.40
N GLU A 64 6.19 10.35 0.37
CA GLU A 64 7.17 9.27 0.27
C GLU A 64 8.60 9.73 0.49
N HIS A 65 8.99 10.93 0.03
CA HIS A 65 10.36 11.43 0.18
C HIS A 65 10.59 12.30 1.44
N THR A 66 9.54 12.71 2.15
CA THR A 66 9.64 13.70 3.25
C THR A 66 9.39 13.12 4.64
N LEU A 67 8.80 11.93 4.76
CA LEU A 67 8.56 11.31 6.07
C LEU A 67 9.86 10.76 6.67
N ASN A 68 10.11 11.05 7.96
CA ASN A 68 11.14 10.35 8.72
C ASN A 68 10.75 8.88 8.95
N GLY A 69 11.73 7.99 9.16
CA GLY A 69 11.49 6.55 9.35
C GLY A 69 10.47 6.22 10.44
N VAL A 70 10.51 6.91 11.58
CA VAL A 70 9.54 6.72 12.68
C VAL A 70 8.12 7.12 12.26
N ARG A 71 7.95 8.25 11.56
CA ARG A 71 6.63 8.71 11.11
C ARG A 71 6.04 7.75 10.08
N PHE A 72 6.86 7.26 9.17
CA PHE A 72 6.45 6.23 8.22
C PHE A 72 6.03 4.94 8.93
N ALA A 73 6.78 4.48 9.93
CA ALA A 73 6.40 3.31 10.72
C ALA A 73 5.04 3.50 11.41
N ILE A 74 4.78 4.68 12.00
CA ILE A 74 3.47 5.01 12.61
C ILE A 74 2.35 4.95 11.57
N VAL A 75 2.55 5.53 10.39
CA VAL A 75 1.56 5.50 9.30
C VAL A 75 1.31 4.05 8.85
N ALA A 76 2.37 3.27 8.63
CA ALA A 76 2.26 1.86 8.22
C ALA A 76 1.56 0.99 9.26
N ILE A 77 1.87 1.17 10.54
CA ILE A 77 1.20 0.47 11.64
C ILE A 77 -0.28 0.86 11.67
N THR A 78 -0.59 2.15 11.53
CA THR A 78 -1.97 2.65 11.50
C THR A 78 -2.74 2.04 10.34
N MET A 79 -2.15 1.98 9.15
CA MET A 79 -2.74 1.29 7.99
C MET A 79 -2.99 -0.20 8.27
N ALA A 80 -2.03 -0.90 8.87
CA ALA A 80 -2.19 -2.30 9.24
C ALA A 80 -3.35 -2.49 10.22
N THR A 81 -3.40 -1.67 11.27
CA THR A 81 -4.47 -1.70 12.27
C THR A 81 -5.82 -1.40 11.64
N CYS A 82 -5.94 -0.39 10.77
CA CYS A 82 -7.17 -0.07 10.08
C CYS A 82 -7.65 -1.21 9.16
N ALA A 83 -6.74 -1.83 8.40
CA ALA A 83 -7.07 -2.95 7.52
C ALA A 83 -7.56 -4.18 8.31
N LEU A 84 -6.90 -4.49 9.43
CA LEU A 84 -7.29 -5.57 10.32
C LEU A 84 -8.63 -5.26 11.02
N LEU A 85 -8.82 -4.03 11.50
CA LEU A 85 -10.05 -3.59 12.17
C LEU A 85 -11.25 -3.63 11.23
N ALA A 86 -11.09 -3.19 9.98
CA ALA A 86 -12.12 -3.28 8.95
C ALA A 86 -12.54 -4.72 8.65
N SER A 87 -11.63 -5.68 8.88
CA SER A 87 -11.86 -7.12 8.67
C SER A 87 -12.26 -7.87 9.95
N ALA A 88 -12.32 -7.19 11.10
CA ALA A 88 -12.42 -7.84 12.41
C ALA A 88 -13.83 -8.30 12.80
N TYR A 89 -14.90 -7.76 12.21
CA TYR A 89 -16.27 -8.14 12.60
C TYR A 89 -16.90 -9.19 11.67
N ARG A 90 -16.76 -9.00 10.36
CA ARG A 90 -16.98 -10.05 9.36
C ARG A 90 -15.83 -9.96 8.36
N PRO A 91 -14.93 -10.95 8.29
CA PRO A 91 -13.84 -10.91 7.35
C PRO A 91 -14.45 -10.93 5.95
N ALA A 92 -14.19 -9.87 5.21
CA ALA A 92 -14.70 -9.70 3.86
C ALA A 92 -13.78 -10.45 2.88
N GLY A 93 -14.33 -10.94 1.77
CA GLY A 93 -13.49 -11.63 0.77
C GLY A 93 -12.41 -10.72 0.18
N THR A 94 -12.65 -9.40 0.25
CA THR A 94 -11.76 -8.37 -0.28
C THR A 94 -10.85 -7.70 0.77
N GLY A 95 -10.99 -8.02 2.06
CA GLY A 95 -10.07 -7.54 3.12
C GLY A 95 -8.57 -7.69 2.82
N PRO A 96 -8.11 -8.79 2.18
CA PRO A 96 -6.72 -8.96 1.79
C PRO A 96 -6.20 -7.91 0.80
N ILE A 97 -7.09 -7.27 0.03
CA ILE A 97 -6.70 -6.21 -0.92
C ILE A 97 -6.04 -5.04 -0.18
N LEU A 98 -6.57 -4.64 0.99
CA LEU A 98 -5.95 -3.60 1.81
C LEU A 98 -4.54 -3.98 2.26
N LEU A 99 -4.33 -5.27 2.58
CA LEU A 99 -3.02 -5.79 2.95
C LEU A 99 -2.06 -5.83 1.75
N VAL A 100 -2.55 -6.08 0.54
CA VAL A 100 -1.78 -5.97 -0.70
C VAL A 100 -1.34 -4.53 -0.96
N LEU A 101 -2.23 -3.55 -0.77
CA LEU A 101 -1.88 -2.13 -0.87
C LEU A 101 -0.83 -1.74 0.18
N LEU A 102 -0.98 -2.21 1.42
CA LEU A 102 0.01 -2.00 2.47
C LEU A 102 1.36 -2.63 2.12
N ALA A 103 1.36 -3.84 1.54
CA ALA A 103 2.59 -4.50 1.10
C ALA A 103 3.35 -3.68 0.04
N ALA A 104 2.61 -3.08 -0.90
CA ALA A 104 3.19 -2.17 -1.89
C ALA A 104 3.82 -0.94 -1.21
N VAL A 105 3.12 -0.31 -0.27
CA VAL A 105 3.65 0.84 0.49
C VAL A 105 4.89 0.47 1.32
N LEU A 106 4.89 -0.68 1.99
CA LEU A 106 6.06 -1.13 2.76
C LEU A 106 7.27 -1.41 1.87
N ALA A 107 7.04 -1.95 0.66
CA ALA A 107 8.10 -2.32 -0.26
C ALA A 107 8.98 -1.16 -0.72
N VAL A 108 8.44 0.06 -0.66
CA VAL A 108 9.12 1.33 -0.98
C VAL A 108 10.29 1.61 -0.03
N ARG A 109 10.12 1.35 1.27
CA ARG A 109 11.11 1.75 2.28
C ARG A 109 11.79 0.60 3.00
N PHE A 110 11.09 -0.52 3.17
CA PHE A 110 11.59 -1.59 4.01
C PHE A 110 12.64 -2.41 3.28
N ASN A 111 13.65 -2.86 4.03
CA ASN A 111 14.56 -3.87 3.56
C ASN A 111 13.80 -5.19 3.34
N LEU A 112 14.33 -6.12 2.53
CA LEU A 112 13.61 -7.38 2.24
C LEU A 112 13.26 -8.14 3.53
N ARG A 113 14.15 -8.15 4.52
CA ARG A 113 13.91 -8.79 5.82
C ARG A 113 12.77 -8.14 6.60
N GLU A 114 12.77 -6.81 6.70
CA GLU A 114 11.74 -6.04 7.40
C GLU A 114 10.37 -6.20 6.74
N LEU A 115 10.34 -6.18 5.40
CA LEU A 115 9.13 -6.43 4.63
C LEU A 115 8.58 -7.82 4.91
N LEU A 116 9.42 -8.86 4.81
CA LEU A 116 8.99 -10.24 5.06
C LEU A 116 8.48 -10.43 6.49
N LEU A 117 9.21 -9.93 7.50
CA LEU A 117 8.78 -10.03 8.89
C LEU A 117 7.44 -9.32 9.13
N SER A 118 7.26 -8.14 8.55
CA SER A 118 6.02 -7.37 8.68
C SER A 118 4.84 -8.08 8.01
N LEU A 119 5.02 -8.59 6.79
CA LEU A 119 3.97 -9.33 6.08
C LEU A 119 3.62 -10.62 6.81
N ILE A 120 4.61 -11.39 7.29
CA ILE A 120 4.34 -12.60 8.07
C ILE A 120 3.55 -12.27 9.33
N ALA A 121 3.95 -11.22 10.07
CA ALA A 121 3.24 -10.81 11.29
C ALA A 121 1.80 -10.39 11.00
N ILE A 122 1.57 -9.54 9.99
CA ILE A 122 0.24 -9.04 9.64
C ILE A 122 -0.67 -10.17 9.13
N ASN A 123 -0.15 -11.06 8.27
CA ASN A 123 -0.92 -12.21 7.79
C ASN A 123 -1.21 -13.20 8.91
N ALA A 124 -0.29 -13.42 9.86
CA ALA A 124 -0.57 -14.27 11.01
C ALA A 124 -1.78 -13.75 11.80
N VAL A 125 -1.83 -12.45 12.08
CA VAL A 125 -2.98 -11.83 12.76
C VAL A 125 -4.25 -11.96 11.92
N TYR A 126 -4.20 -11.67 10.63
CA TYR A 126 -5.35 -11.76 9.73
C TYR A 126 -5.89 -13.20 9.64
N LEU A 127 -5.02 -14.19 9.51
CA LEU A 127 -5.39 -15.60 9.48
C LEU A 127 -5.96 -16.07 10.83
N SER A 128 -5.44 -15.58 11.95
CA SER A 128 -6.05 -15.84 13.26
C SER A 128 -7.47 -15.29 13.36
N LEU A 129 -7.73 -14.09 12.83
CA LEU A 129 -9.09 -13.53 12.76
C LEU A 129 -10.02 -14.39 11.90
N LEU A 130 -9.55 -14.83 10.72
CA LEU A 130 -10.31 -15.73 9.84
C LEU A 130 -10.65 -17.06 10.52
N TYR A 131 -9.68 -17.67 11.19
CA TYR A 131 -9.85 -18.94 11.90
C TYR A 131 -10.88 -18.85 13.03
N LEU A 132 -10.89 -17.74 13.78
CA LEU A 132 -11.80 -17.57 14.90
C LEU A 132 -13.25 -17.28 14.48
N GLN A 133 -13.45 -16.74 13.27
CA GLN A 133 -14.76 -16.26 12.82
C GLN A 133 -15.43 -17.14 11.78
N THR A 134 -14.69 -18.12 11.25
CA THR A 134 -15.16 -18.97 10.15
C THR A 134 -14.71 -20.40 10.43
N ASP A 135 -15.56 -21.39 10.13
CA ASP A 135 -15.23 -22.82 10.21
C ASP A 135 -14.28 -23.26 9.06
N TYR A 136 -13.16 -22.56 8.89
CA TYR A 136 -12.14 -22.94 7.93
C TYR A 136 -11.41 -24.20 8.39
N SER A 137 -11.32 -25.19 7.50
CA SER A 137 -10.34 -26.27 7.67
C SER A 137 -8.91 -25.69 7.65
N LEU A 138 -7.99 -26.29 8.41
CA LEU A 138 -6.56 -25.89 8.40
C LEU A 138 -5.97 -25.85 6.99
N ARG A 139 -6.39 -26.79 6.12
CA ARG A 139 -5.98 -26.83 4.72
C ARG A 139 -6.49 -25.64 3.92
N GLY A 140 -7.77 -25.28 4.09
CA GLY A 140 -8.36 -24.10 3.44
C GLY A 140 -7.66 -22.82 3.87
N LEU A 141 -7.40 -22.68 5.17
CA LEU A 141 -6.70 -21.52 5.73
C LEU A 141 -5.27 -21.39 5.20
N ALA A 142 -4.53 -22.51 5.07
CA ALA A 142 -3.19 -22.51 4.49
C ALA A 142 -3.20 -22.10 3.01
N ILE A 143 -4.14 -22.62 2.20
CA ILE A 143 -4.27 -22.27 0.79
C ILE A 143 -4.60 -20.78 0.64
N THR A 144 -5.58 -20.30 1.41
CA THR A 144 -6.00 -18.89 1.41
C THR A 144 -4.85 -17.97 1.83
N GLY A 145 -4.12 -18.32 2.90
CA GLY A 145 -2.96 -17.55 3.36
C GLY A 145 -1.84 -17.49 2.32
N LEU A 146 -1.50 -18.62 1.68
CA LEU A 146 -0.50 -18.66 0.61
C LEU A 146 -0.92 -17.83 -0.60
N ALA A 147 -2.19 -17.88 -0.98
CA ALA A 147 -2.73 -17.07 -2.07
C ALA A 147 -2.62 -15.57 -1.76
N TYR A 148 -2.96 -15.12 -0.54
CA TYR A 148 -2.85 -13.72 -0.18
C TYR A 148 -1.39 -13.24 -0.08
N MET A 149 -0.51 -14.06 0.49
CA MET A 149 0.92 -13.75 0.55
C MET A 149 1.55 -13.65 -0.85
N SER A 150 1.12 -14.47 -1.82
CA SER A 150 1.65 -14.38 -3.19
C SER A 150 1.24 -13.07 -3.88
N PHE A 151 -0.01 -12.60 -3.70
CA PHE A 151 -0.43 -11.28 -4.19
C PHE A 151 0.33 -10.12 -3.54
N GLN A 152 0.56 -10.19 -2.23
CA GLN A 152 1.35 -9.18 -1.53
C GLN A 152 2.81 -9.16 -2.00
N ALA A 153 3.42 -10.34 -2.17
CA ALA A 153 4.77 -10.46 -2.70
C ALA A 153 4.87 -9.91 -4.13
N PHE A 154 3.88 -10.21 -4.97
CA PHE A 154 3.79 -9.66 -6.32
C PHE A 154 3.70 -8.14 -6.31
N ALA A 155 2.79 -7.56 -5.53
CA ALA A 155 2.66 -6.11 -5.44
C ALA A 155 3.94 -5.44 -4.93
N ALA A 156 4.59 -6.02 -3.93
CA ALA A 156 5.86 -5.54 -3.42
C ALA A 156 6.99 -5.58 -4.47
N LEU A 157 7.06 -6.65 -5.27
CA LEU A 157 8.04 -6.78 -6.36
C LEU A 157 7.78 -5.77 -7.48
N VAL A 158 6.52 -5.60 -7.88
CA VAL A 158 6.13 -4.60 -8.88
C VAL A 158 6.55 -3.22 -8.42
N MET A 159 6.23 -2.84 -7.19
CA MET A 159 6.60 -1.53 -6.65
C MET A 159 8.13 -1.30 -6.66
N ARG A 160 8.90 -2.26 -6.17
CA ARG A 160 10.37 -2.17 -6.17
C ARG A 160 10.94 -2.06 -7.58
N ASN A 161 10.36 -2.77 -8.54
CA ASN A 161 10.81 -2.72 -9.93
C ASN A 161 10.45 -1.38 -10.59
N THR A 162 9.29 -0.81 -10.29
CA THR A 162 8.90 0.53 -10.74
C THR A 162 9.90 1.58 -10.25
N GLN A 163 10.22 1.58 -8.95
CA GLN A 163 11.19 2.53 -8.40
C GLN A 163 12.57 2.37 -9.03
N ARG A 164 13.05 1.13 -9.22
CA ARG A 164 14.32 0.88 -9.90
C ARG A 164 14.33 1.40 -11.34
N ALA A 165 13.22 1.22 -12.06
CA ALA A 165 13.10 1.71 -13.43
C ALA A 165 13.09 3.25 -13.50
N GLU A 166 12.47 3.91 -12.53
CA GLU A 166 12.47 5.37 -12.40
C GLU A 166 13.89 5.89 -12.14
N THR A 167 14.60 5.33 -11.16
CA THR A 167 15.99 5.73 -10.86
C THR A 167 16.91 5.53 -12.06
N MET A 168 16.82 4.39 -12.76
CA MET A 168 17.62 4.15 -13.97
C MET A 168 17.29 5.15 -15.09
N SER A 169 16.01 5.52 -15.25
CA SER A 169 15.61 6.52 -16.25
C SER A 169 16.18 7.90 -15.92
N GLU A 170 16.20 8.28 -14.64
CA GLU A 170 16.77 9.54 -14.17
C GLU A 170 18.28 9.60 -14.37
N GLU A 171 19.00 8.53 -14.03
CA GLU A 171 20.45 8.40 -14.27
C GLU A 171 20.80 8.55 -15.76
N LEU A 172 20.04 7.88 -16.64
CA LEU A 172 20.21 7.99 -18.09
C LEU A 172 19.96 9.41 -18.60
N ARG A 173 18.93 10.10 -18.08
CA ARG A 173 18.64 11.49 -18.46
C ARG A 173 19.73 12.44 -18.00
N ALA A 174 20.26 12.25 -16.79
CA ALA A 174 21.35 13.06 -16.23
C ALA A 174 22.63 12.90 -17.06
N ALA A 175 23.03 11.66 -17.36
CA ALA A 175 24.22 11.39 -18.18
C ALA A 175 24.10 12.00 -19.59
N ASN A 176 22.92 11.95 -20.21
CA ASN A 176 22.70 12.53 -21.53
C ASN A 176 22.80 14.06 -21.51
N ALA A 177 22.29 14.70 -20.45
CA ALA A 177 22.40 16.16 -20.27
C ALA A 177 23.86 16.60 -20.08
N GLU A 178 24.66 15.83 -19.34
CA GLU A 178 26.08 16.09 -19.15
C GLU A 178 26.88 15.97 -20.45
N LEU A 179 26.58 14.97 -21.28
CA LEU A 179 27.20 14.80 -22.60
C LEU A 179 26.84 15.94 -23.56
N LEU A 180 25.59 16.39 -23.56
CA LEU A 180 25.16 17.54 -24.36
C LEU A 180 25.90 18.81 -23.93
N THR A 181 26.00 19.06 -22.63
CA THR A 181 26.72 20.21 -22.06
C THR A 181 28.21 20.17 -22.42
N SER A 182 28.83 18.99 -22.35
CA SER A 182 30.25 18.83 -22.72
C SER A 182 30.48 19.10 -24.21
N ARG A 183 29.55 18.66 -25.08
CA ARG A 183 29.62 18.93 -26.52
C ARG A 183 29.43 20.41 -26.85
N THR A 184 28.55 21.12 -26.15
CA THR A 184 28.36 22.56 -26.39
C THR A 184 29.58 23.36 -25.94
N LEU A 185 30.17 23.03 -24.78
CA LEU A 185 31.38 23.70 -24.30
C LEU A 185 32.58 23.47 -25.24
N LEU A 186 32.75 22.26 -25.77
CA LEU A 186 33.79 21.95 -26.76
C LEU A 186 33.55 22.60 -28.13
N ALA A 187 32.31 22.95 -28.46
CA ALA A 187 31.99 23.65 -29.70
C ALA A 187 32.15 25.18 -29.58
N GLU A 188 32.13 25.72 -28.35
CA GLU A 188 32.32 27.14 -28.06
C GLU A 188 33.78 27.55 -27.78
N SER A 189 34.68 26.58 -27.56
CA SER A 189 36.13 26.79 -27.35
C SER A 189 36.96 26.48 -28.60
#